data_AF-A0A940EVK1-F1
#
_entry.id   AF-A0A940EVK1-F1
#
_cell.length_a   1.000
_cell.length_b   1.000
_cell.length_c   1.000
_cell.angle_alpha   90.00
_cell.angle_beta   90.00
_cell.angle_gamma   90.00
#
_symmetry.space_group_name_H-M   'P 1'
#
loop_
_entity.id
_entity.type
_entity.pdbx_description
1 polymer ?
#
loop_
_entity_poly.entity_id
_entity_poly.type
_entity_poly.pdbx_seq_one_letter_code
_entity_poly.pdbx_strand_id
1 'polypeptide(L)'
;MAAPVEYQSFCPVGASLNVVGERWALLIVRDLLLGPRRYSELLNGLGGIGTDILAARLRTLTEHGVLRQIGAGRSRGYELTDEGQALRPVLEALGRWGAPRLRLPEDPAQIPLRVPLTSLLLGATALPRRANGVFEVGVEDEHVRVEVAGGEVRAAPDREPDATLRLTWSGLRSLILGERVADADVVVTGDARKAHALLDGLTGPPLLAGLRDQLGAG
;
A
#
# COMPACT_ATOMS: atom_id res chain seq x y z
N MET A 1 -29.24 10.84 15.52
CA MET A 1 -27.93 10.68 14.85
C MET A 1 -27.64 12.01 14.18
N ALA A 2 -26.62 12.75 14.64
CA ALA A 2 -26.30 14.06 14.06
C ALA A 2 -25.89 13.86 12.59
N ALA A 3 -26.39 14.69 11.68
CA ALA A 3 -25.92 14.71 10.30
C ALA A 3 -24.40 14.96 10.31
N PRO A 4 -23.62 14.28 9.44
CA PRO A 4 -22.18 14.57 9.35
C PRO A 4 -21.99 16.06 9.08
N VAL A 5 -21.01 16.67 9.73
CA VAL A 5 -20.67 18.07 9.51
C VAL A 5 -20.09 18.15 8.10
N GLU A 6 -20.92 18.51 7.13
CA GLU A 6 -20.45 18.82 5.79
C GLU A 6 -19.64 20.11 5.87
N TYR A 7 -18.39 20.07 5.41
CA TYR A 7 -17.59 21.26 5.20
C TYR A 7 -18.24 22.08 4.07
N GLN A 8 -19.16 22.97 4.42
CA GLN A 8 -19.76 23.95 3.51
C GLN A 8 -18.75 25.05 3.19
N SER A 9 -17.81 24.73 2.30
CA SER A 9 -16.75 25.63 1.89
C SER A 9 -16.52 25.49 0.38
N PHE A 10 -16.32 26.59 -0.35
CA PHE A 10 -15.80 26.62 -1.74
C PHE A 10 -14.34 26.14 -1.83
N CYS A 11 -13.92 25.24 -0.94
CA CYS A 11 -12.55 24.75 -0.79
C CYS A 11 -12.50 23.29 -1.26
N PRO A 12 -11.76 22.97 -2.34
CA PRO A 12 -11.59 21.60 -2.82
C PRO A 12 -11.05 20.64 -1.76
N VAL A 13 -10.22 21.13 -0.82
CA VAL A 13 -9.73 20.34 0.32
C VAL A 13 -10.87 20.01 1.27
N GLY A 14 -11.73 20.97 1.61
CA GLY A 14 -12.91 20.74 2.46
C GLY A 14 -13.88 19.73 1.83
N ALA A 15 -14.14 19.86 0.53
CA ALA A 15 -14.94 18.90 -0.22
C ALA A 15 -14.34 17.48 -0.19
N SER A 16 -13.00 17.37 -0.31
CA SER A 16 -12.30 16.08 -0.18
C SER A 16 -12.47 15.49 1.22
N LEU A 17 -12.41 16.32 2.27
CA LEU A 17 -12.56 15.87 3.66
C LEU A 17 -13.98 15.35 3.99
N ASN A 18 -15.01 15.77 3.25
CA ASN A 18 -16.34 15.16 3.37
C ASN A 18 -16.35 13.67 2.96
N VAL A 19 -15.42 13.26 2.09
CA VAL A 19 -15.31 11.89 1.59
C VAL A 19 -14.27 11.09 2.37
N VAL A 20 -13.07 11.65 2.55
CA VAL A 20 -11.90 10.93 3.08
C VAL A 20 -11.32 11.50 4.38
N GLY A 21 -11.94 12.54 4.96
CA GLY A 21 -11.44 13.20 6.17
C GLY A 21 -11.67 12.40 7.45
N GLU A 22 -12.58 11.45 7.40
CA GLU A 22 -12.89 10.57 8.52
C GLU A 22 -11.76 9.58 8.83
N ARG A 23 -11.53 9.33 10.14
CA ARG A 23 -10.53 8.35 10.57
C ARG A 23 -10.80 7.01 9.89
N TRP A 24 -9.71 6.37 9.44
CA TRP A 24 -9.66 5.10 8.71
C TRP A 24 -9.97 5.16 7.21
N ALA A 25 -10.60 6.21 6.67
CA ALA A 25 -10.98 6.26 5.26
C ALA A 25 -9.78 6.03 4.32
N LEU A 26 -8.73 6.85 4.48
CA LEU A 26 -7.51 6.71 3.69
C LEU A 26 -6.70 5.45 4.02
N LEU A 27 -6.86 4.86 5.20
CA LEU A 27 -6.20 3.59 5.55
C LEU A 27 -6.88 2.40 4.86
N ILE A 28 -8.21 2.44 4.70
CA ILE A 28 -8.96 1.46 3.91
C ILE A 28 -8.56 1.58 2.43
N VAL A 29 -8.48 2.80 1.91
CA VAL A 29 -8.03 3.05 0.52
C VAL A 29 -6.63 2.49 0.31
N ARG A 30 -5.69 2.78 1.23
CA ARG A 30 -4.34 2.23 1.23
C ARG A 30 -4.35 0.71 1.14
N ASP A 31 -5.09 0.02 1.99
CA ASP A 31 -5.11 -1.45 2.03
C ASP A 31 -5.68 -2.08 0.74
N LEU A 32 -6.50 -1.35 0.00
CA LEU A 32 -7.11 -1.78 -1.27
C LEU A 32 -6.28 -1.40 -2.52
N LEU A 33 -5.21 -0.61 -2.38
CA LEU A 33 -4.30 -0.30 -3.51
C LEU A 33 -3.64 -1.55 -4.09
N LEU A 34 -3.46 -2.59 -3.27
CA LEU A 34 -2.91 -3.88 -3.67
C LEU A 34 -3.98 -4.89 -4.12
N GLY A 35 -5.16 -4.39 -4.49
CA GLY A 35 -6.26 -5.20 -5.00
C GLY A 35 -7.31 -5.57 -3.94
N PRO A 36 -8.37 -6.27 -4.37
CA PRO A 36 -9.59 -6.43 -3.59
C PRO A 36 -9.40 -7.18 -2.27
N ARG A 37 -10.25 -6.85 -1.28
CA ARG A 37 -10.22 -7.47 0.05
C ARG A 37 -11.59 -7.76 0.60
N ARG A 38 -11.71 -8.85 1.35
CA ARG A 38 -12.91 -9.17 2.13
C ARG A 38 -12.97 -8.31 3.39
N TYR A 39 -14.18 -8.15 3.92
CA TYR A 39 -14.42 -7.42 5.17
C TYR A 39 -13.52 -7.91 6.31
N SER A 40 -13.44 -9.23 6.52
CA SER A 40 -12.63 -9.83 7.60
C SER A 40 -11.14 -9.54 7.42
N GLU A 41 -10.67 -9.47 6.18
CA GLU A 41 -9.25 -9.20 5.89
C GLU A 41 -8.92 -7.72 6.12
N LEU A 42 -9.86 -6.81 5.86
CA LEU A 42 -9.72 -5.39 6.21
C LEU A 42 -9.78 -5.20 7.73
N LEU A 43 -10.71 -5.87 8.41
CA LEU A 43 -10.84 -5.82 9.87
C LEU A 43 -9.57 -6.29 10.57
N ASN A 44 -8.97 -7.38 10.09
CA ASN A 44 -7.73 -7.92 10.65
C ASN A 44 -6.49 -7.07 10.29
N GLY A 45 -6.47 -6.47 9.09
CA GLY A 45 -5.35 -5.65 8.64
C GLY A 45 -5.30 -4.25 9.27
N LEU A 46 -6.45 -3.68 9.60
CA LEU A 46 -6.59 -2.36 10.19
C LEU A 46 -6.63 -2.46 11.73
N GLY A 47 -5.49 -2.79 12.33
CA GLY A 47 -5.36 -2.98 13.78
C GLY A 47 -6.00 -1.85 14.60
N GLY A 48 -7.00 -2.21 15.42
CA GLY A 48 -7.71 -1.28 16.29
C GLY A 48 -8.97 -0.63 15.71
N ILE A 49 -9.38 -0.96 14.47
CA ILE A 49 -10.70 -0.55 13.96
C ILE A 49 -11.81 -1.42 14.55
N GLY A 50 -12.88 -0.81 15.04
CA GLY A 50 -14.09 -1.52 15.46
C GLY A 50 -14.94 -1.96 14.27
N THR A 51 -15.70 -3.04 14.41
CA THR A 51 -16.58 -3.58 13.36
C THR A 51 -17.56 -2.53 12.83
N ASP A 52 -18.21 -1.79 13.73
CA ASP A 52 -19.23 -0.81 13.36
C ASP A 52 -18.62 0.37 12.60
N ILE A 53 -17.41 0.77 13.00
CA ILE A 53 -16.65 1.82 12.32
C ILE A 53 -16.24 1.36 10.93
N LEU A 54 -15.67 0.16 10.79
CA LEU A 54 -15.30 -0.37 9.48
C LEU A 54 -16.51 -0.47 8.54
N ALA A 55 -17.63 -1.01 9.02
CA ALA A 55 -18.86 -1.13 8.24
C ALA A 55 -19.40 0.25 7.81
N ALA A 56 -19.39 1.24 8.70
CA ALA A 56 -19.79 2.61 8.38
C ALA A 56 -18.88 3.22 7.30
N ARG A 57 -17.55 3.08 7.44
CA ARG A 57 -16.59 3.65 6.47
C ARG A 57 -16.68 3.01 5.10
N LEU A 58 -16.80 1.68 5.03
CA LEU A 58 -16.99 0.98 3.76
C LEU A 58 -18.26 1.44 3.05
N ARG A 59 -19.34 1.65 3.80
CA ARG A 59 -20.59 2.20 3.25
C ARG A 59 -20.38 3.60 2.68
N THR A 60 -19.86 4.53 3.48
CA THR A 60 -19.62 5.92 3.05
C THR A 60 -18.73 5.98 1.80
N LEU A 61 -17.60 5.24 1.79
CA LEU A 61 -16.71 5.22 0.63
C LEU A 61 -17.35 4.58 -0.61
N THR A 62 -18.27 3.62 -0.44
CA THR A 62 -19.05 3.06 -1.55
C THR A 62 -20.09 4.05 -2.06
N GLU A 63 -20.79 4.76 -1.17
CA GLU A 63 -21.78 5.79 -1.51
C GLU A 63 -21.15 6.96 -2.28
N HIS A 64 -19.91 7.34 -1.95
CA HIS A 64 -19.14 8.34 -2.68
C HIS A 64 -18.43 7.79 -3.93
N GLY A 65 -18.62 6.52 -4.27
CA GLY A 65 -18.04 5.92 -5.48
C GLY A 65 -16.53 5.70 -5.42
N VAL A 66 -15.89 5.81 -4.25
CA VAL A 66 -14.47 5.51 -4.03
C VAL A 66 -14.23 4.00 -4.08
N LEU A 67 -15.18 3.23 -3.54
CA LEU A 67 -15.16 1.77 -3.52
C LEU A 67 -16.33 1.19 -4.30
N ARG A 68 -16.16 -0.04 -4.78
CA ARG A 68 -17.27 -0.90 -5.19
C ARG A 68 -17.22 -2.22 -4.43
N GLN A 69 -18.41 -2.77 -4.16
CA GLN A 69 -18.53 -4.10 -3.59
C GLN A 69 -18.48 -5.15 -4.70
N ILE A 70 -17.69 -6.20 -4.50
CA ILE A 70 -17.56 -7.32 -5.43
C ILE A 70 -17.96 -8.64 -4.74
N GLY A 71 -18.31 -9.65 -5.53
CA GLY A 71 -18.73 -10.96 -5.02
C GLY A 71 -20.07 -10.93 -4.26
N ALA A 72 -20.46 -12.07 -3.68
CA ALA A 72 -21.73 -12.25 -2.98
C ALA A 72 -21.61 -13.22 -1.79
N GLY A 73 -22.48 -13.06 -0.79
CA GLY A 73 -22.47 -13.91 0.40
C GLY A 73 -21.11 -13.93 1.09
N ARG A 74 -20.50 -15.13 1.19
CA ARG A 74 -19.19 -15.34 1.85
C ARG A 74 -17.98 -14.87 1.01
N SER A 75 -18.17 -14.58 -0.28
CA SER A 75 -17.13 -14.02 -1.16
C SER A 75 -17.21 -12.49 -1.30
N ARG A 76 -18.06 -11.84 -0.50
CA ARG A 76 -18.20 -10.37 -0.53
C ARG A 76 -16.88 -9.69 -0.19
N GLY A 77 -16.40 -8.86 -1.11
CA GLY A 77 -15.20 -8.04 -0.97
C GLY A 77 -15.43 -6.62 -1.45
N TYR A 78 -14.38 -5.82 -1.34
CA TYR A 78 -14.33 -4.41 -1.73
C TYR A 78 -13.12 -4.18 -2.62
N GLU A 79 -13.27 -3.28 -3.58
CA GLU A 79 -12.23 -2.89 -4.53
C GLU A 79 -12.31 -1.37 -4.76
N LEU A 80 -11.18 -0.74 -5.03
CA LEU A 80 -11.14 0.66 -5.47
C LEU A 80 -11.77 0.80 -6.87
N THR A 81 -12.57 1.83 -7.06
CA THR A 81 -12.94 2.31 -8.39
C THR A 81 -11.80 3.14 -8.99
N ASP A 82 -11.96 3.63 -10.22
CA ASP A 82 -11.01 4.58 -10.82
C ASP A 82 -10.86 5.85 -9.96
N GLU A 83 -11.96 6.32 -9.35
CA GLU A 83 -11.94 7.44 -8.40
C GLU A 83 -11.14 7.09 -7.14
N GLY A 84 -11.31 5.88 -6.61
CA GLY A 84 -10.51 5.42 -5.47
C GLY A 84 -9.02 5.28 -5.79
N GLN A 85 -8.68 4.85 -7.01
CA GLN A 85 -7.29 4.77 -7.47
C GLN A 85 -6.66 6.17 -7.63
N ALA A 86 -7.45 7.19 -7.96
CA ALA A 86 -6.99 8.58 -8.07
C ALA A 86 -6.52 9.19 -6.73
N LEU A 87 -6.81 8.55 -5.58
CA LEU A 87 -6.30 8.95 -4.26
C LEU A 87 -4.84 8.54 -4.02
N ARG A 88 -4.22 7.71 -4.87
CA ARG A 88 -2.83 7.27 -4.69
C ARG A 88 -1.85 8.45 -4.48
N PRO A 89 -1.79 9.50 -5.31
CA PRO A 89 -0.86 10.61 -5.11
C PRO A 89 -1.05 11.34 -3.76
N VAL A 90 -2.29 11.37 -3.25
CA VAL A 90 -2.60 11.93 -1.93
C VAL A 90 -2.00 11.06 -0.82
N LEU A 91 -2.14 9.73 -0.92
CA LEU A 91 -1.53 8.78 0.02
C LEU A 91 0.01 8.84 -0.01
N GLU A 92 0.61 9.01 -1.19
CA GLU A 92 2.06 9.18 -1.32
C GLU A 92 2.55 10.45 -0.64
N ALA A 93 1.85 11.57 -0.85
CA ALA A 93 2.18 12.85 -0.22
C ALA A 93 2.00 12.79 1.31
N LEU A 94 0.89 12.22 1.79
CA LEU A 94 0.64 12.00 3.22
C LEU A 94 1.68 11.06 3.84
N GLY A 95 2.04 9.98 3.14
CA GLY A 95 3.09 9.07 3.56
C GLY A 95 4.41 9.80 3.73
N ARG A 96 4.82 10.64 2.76
CA ARG A 96 6.09 11.38 2.78
C ARG A 96 6.12 12.34 3.94
N TRP A 97 5.01 13.00 4.18
CA TRP A 97 4.86 13.91 5.31
C TRP A 97 4.84 13.16 6.67
N GLY A 98 4.24 11.97 6.73
CA GLY A 98 4.14 11.15 7.94
C GLY A 98 5.40 10.37 8.29
N ALA A 99 6.24 10.05 7.30
CA ALA A 99 7.39 9.16 7.45
C ALA A 99 8.37 9.51 8.58
N PRO A 100 8.79 10.78 8.80
CA PRO A 100 9.69 11.13 9.90
C PRO A 100 9.12 10.86 11.30
N ARG A 101 7.81 10.62 11.39
CA ARG A 101 7.09 10.36 12.65
C ARG A 101 6.82 8.87 12.87
N LEU A 102 7.07 8.03 11.87
CA LEU A 102 6.87 6.59 12.00
C LEU A 102 7.84 6.04 13.03
N ARG A 103 7.36 5.16 13.90
CA ARG A 103 8.20 4.33 14.78
C ARG A 103 8.00 2.90 14.35
N LEU A 104 9.07 2.24 13.93
CA LEU A 104 9.01 0.80 13.65
C LEU A 104 8.93 0.04 14.98
N PRO A 105 8.09 -1.00 15.08
CA PRO A 105 8.14 -1.89 16.23
C PRO A 105 9.47 -2.64 16.27
N GLU A 106 9.89 -3.04 17.47
CA GLU A 106 11.13 -3.82 17.68
C GLU A 106 11.06 -5.19 17.01
N ASP A 107 9.85 -5.75 16.85
CA ASP A 107 9.58 -7.02 16.18
C ASP A 107 8.69 -6.82 14.93
N PRO A 108 9.27 -6.82 13.71
CA PRO A 108 8.53 -6.65 12.45
C PRO A 108 7.54 -7.78 12.16
N ALA A 109 7.70 -8.96 12.77
CA ALA A 109 6.83 -10.12 12.52
C ALA A 109 5.39 -9.92 13.03
N GLN A 110 5.15 -8.87 13.82
CA GLN A 110 3.81 -8.51 14.32
C GLN A 110 3.02 -7.60 13.37
N ILE A 111 3.62 -7.13 12.27
CA ILE A 111 2.95 -6.29 11.28
C ILE A 111 2.49 -7.16 10.09
N PRO A 112 1.19 -7.17 9.73
CA PRO A 112 0.74 -7.86 8.52
C PRO A 112 1.49 -7.37 7.29
N LEU A 113 2.11 -8.27 6.51
CA LEU A 113 3.06 -7.95 5.41
C LEU A 113 2.52 -6.91 4.42
N ARG A 114 1.21 -6.92 4.16
CA ARG A 114 0.56 -5.98 3.26
C ARG A 114 0.81 -4.51 3.63
N VAL A 115 0.89 -4.17 4.92
CA VAL A 115 1.11 -2.78 5.37
C VAL A 115 2.52 -2.27 4.99
N PRO A 116 3.62 -2.96 5.37
CA PRO A 116 4.96 -2.58 4.92
C PRO A 116 5.10 -2.61 3.40
N LEU A 117 4.50 -3.59 2.73
CA LEU A 117 4.54 -3.68 1.27
C LEU A 117 3.81 -2.52 0.59
N THR A 118 2.65 -2.11 1.08
CA THR A 118 1.95 -0.93 0.56
C THR A 118 2.75 0.34 0.83
N SER A 119 3.41 0.43 1.98
CA SER A 119 4.26 1.57 2.33
C SER A 119 5.48 1.67 1.40
N LEU A 120 6.11 0.55 1.06
CA LEU A 120 7.16 0.47 0.04
C LEU A 120 6.64 0.95 -1.32
N LEU A 121 5.46 0.48 -1.75
CA LEU A 121 4.89 0.78 -3.06
C LEU A 121 4.32 2.20 -3.20
N LEU A 122 3.96 2.85 -2.10
CA LEU A 122 3.66 4.28 -2.07
C LEU A 122 4.95 5.12 -2.16
N GLY A 123 6.09 4.56 -1.77
CA GLY A 123 7.39 5.25 -1.82
C GLY A 123 8.12 5.07 -3.14
N ALA A 124 7.78 3.99 -3.85
CA ALA A 124 8.27 3.64 -5.18
C ALA A 124 7.70 4.56 -6.27
N THR A 125 8.03 5.85 -6.19
CA THR A 125 7.70 6.84 -7.23
C THR A 125 8.87 6.98 -8.20
N ALA A 126 8.57 7.18 -9.49
CA ALA A 126 9.57 7.35 -10.55
C ALA A 126 10.50 6.14 -10.75
N LEU A 127 9.94 4.93 -10.72
CA LEU A 127 10.69 3.70 -11.03
C LEU A 127 11.30 3.77 -12.45
N PRO A 128 12.50 3.22 -12.66
CA PRO A 128 13.18 3.32 -13.95
C PRO A 128 12.40 2.54 -15.02
N ARG A 129 12.34 3.04 -16.26
CA ARG A 129 11.62 2.37 -17.37
C ARG A 129 12.08 0.92 -17.62
N ARG A 130 13.34 0.60 -17.28
CA ARG A 130 13.89 -0.76 -17.33
C ARG A 130 13.21 -1.74 -16.36
N ALA A 131 12.49 -1.23 -15.36
CA ALA A 131 11.67 -1.99 -14.45
C ALA A 131 10.22 -2.16 -14.94
N ASN A 132 9.85 -1.70 -16.14
CA ASN A 132 8.50 -1.92 -16.65
C ASN A 132 8.21 -3.41 -16.82
N GLY A 133 7.13 -3.88 -16.21
CA GLY A 133 6.75 -5.29 -16.21
C GLY A 133 5.81 -5.66 -15.06
N VAL A 134 5.40 -6.92 -15.04
CA VAL A 134 4.58 -7.50 -13.97
C VAL A 134 5.49 -8.31 -13.06
N PHE A 135 5.36 -8.12 -11.75
CA PHE A 135 6.19 -8.79 -10.74
C PHE A 135 5.31 -9.44 -9.70
N GLU A 136 5.62 -10.68 -9.35
CA GLU A 136 5.13 -11.27 -8.12
C GLU A 136 6.14 -11.01 -7.01
N VAL A 137 5.74 -10.30 -5.96
CA VAL A 137 6.59 -9.97 -4.82
C VAL A 137 6.00 -10.63 -3.59
N GLY A 138 6.79 -11.44 -2.89
CA GLY A 138 6.32 -12.15 -1.70
C GLY A 138 7.36 -12.27 -0.59
N VAL A 139 6.87 -12.46 0.62
CA VAL A 139 7.64 -12.79 1.83
C VAL A 139 6.90 -13.95 2.49
N GLU A 140 7.64 -15.03 2.77
CA GLU A 140 7.06 -16.29 3.25
C GLU A 140 5.92 -16.80 2.32
N ASP A 141 4.71 -16.97 2.85
CA ASP A 141 3.53 -17.45 2.13
C ASP A 141 2.68 -16.32 1.50
N GLU A 142 2.91 -15.08 1.92
CA GLU A 142 2.20 -13.92 1.40
C GLU A 142 2.88 -13.36 0.15
N HIS A 143 2.08 -13.07 -0.87
CA HIS A 143 2.56 -12.52 -2.14
C HIS A 143 1.52 -11.58 -2.75
N VAL A 144 1.99 -10.63 -3.54
CA VAL A 144 1.16 -9.74 -4.35
C VAL A 144 1.73 -9.65 -5.75
N ARG A 145 0.86 -9.45 -6.73
CA ARG A 145 1.28 -9.13 -8.09
C ARG A 145 1.10 -7.65 -8.35
N VAL A 146 2.14 -7.04 -8.88
CA VAL A 146 2.16 -5.63 -9.22
C VAL A 146 2.67 -5.42 -10.63
N GLU A 147 2.08 -4.45 -11.32
CA GLU A 147 2.58 -3.95 -12.58
C GLU A 147 3.31 -2.63 -12.35
N VAL A 148 4.52 -2.54 -12.89
CA VAL A 148 5.29 -1.31 -13.00
C VAL A 148 5.10 -0.78 -14.40
N ALA A 149 4.48 0.39 -14.52
CA ALA A 149 4.27 1.06 -15.80
C ALA A 149 4.32 2.57 -15.60
N GLY A 150 5.05 3.27 -16.48
CA GLY A 150 5.14 4.73 -16.41
C GLY A 150 5.84 5.26 -15.15
N GLY A 151 6.63 4.42 -14.47
CA GLY A 151 7.29 4.77 -13.21
C GLY A 151 6.40 4.65 -11.97
N GLU A 152 5.19 4.11 -12.12
CA GLU A 152 4.22 3.86 -11.05
C GLU A 152 4.02 2.36 -10.83
N VAL A 153 3.58 2.00 -9.63
CA VAL A 153 3.24 0.61 -9.29
C VAL A 153 1.75 0.47 -9.03
N ARG A 154 1.10 -0.47 -9.72
CA ARG A 154 -0.32 -0.81 -9.54
C ARG A 154 -0.48 -2.29 -9.22
N ALA A 155 -1.55 -2.66 -8.52
CA ALA A 155 -1.91 -4.06 -8.38
C ALA A 155 -2.25 -4.66 -9.76
N ALA A 156 -1.80 -5.89 -10.00
CA ALA A 156 -2.09 -6.63 -11.21
C ALA A 156 -2.33 -8.12 -10.88
N PRO A 157 -3.33 -8.43 -10.03
CA PRO A 157 -3.54 -9.79 -9.51
C PRO A 157 -3.79 -10.82 -10.62
N ASP A 158 -4.44 -10.43 -11.71
CA ASP A 158 -4.84 -11.34 -12.79
C ASP A 158 -3.82 -11.42 -13.95
N ARG A 159 -2.67 -10.76 -13.81
CA ARG A 159 -1.61 -10.75 -14.82
C ARG A 159 -0.50 -11.73 -14.45
N GLU A 160 -0.03 -12.48 -15.44
CA GLU A 160 1.15 -13.34 -15.28
C GLU A 160 2.41 -12.50 -15.02
N PRO A 161 3.26 -12.88 -14.06
CA PRO A 161 4.48 -12.15 -13.75
C PRO A 161 5.59 -12.39 -14.79
N ASP A 162 6.29 -11.33 -15.16
CA ASP A 162 7.57 -11.41 -15.88
C ASP A 162 8.68 -11.98 -14.99
N ALA A 163 8.61 -11.71 -13.69
CA ALA A 163 9.55 -12.19 -12.69
C ALA A 163 8.92 -12.30 -11.29
N THR A 164 9.44 -13.22 -10.48
CA THR A 164 9.03 -13.40 -9.09
C THR A 164 10.20 -13.05 -8.17
N LEU A 165 9.93 -12.26 -7.13
CA LEU A 165 10.85 -11.85 -6.08
C LEU A 165 10.35 -12.43 -4.75
N ARG A 166 11.05 -13.45 -4.25
CA ARG A 166 10.82 -14.03 -2.92
C ARG A 166 11.82 -13.41 -1.96
N LEU A 167 11.34 -12.57 -1.05
CA LEU A 167 12.15 -11.83 -0.08
C LEU A 167 12.08 -12.50 1.29
N THR A 168 13.16 -12.41 2.06
CA THR A 168 13.10 -12.61 3.51
C THR A 168 12.51 -11.36 4.18
N TRP A 169 12.12 -11.46 5.45
CA TRP A 169 11.76 -10.28 6.24
C TRP A 169 12.90 -9.25 6.31
N SER A 170 14.14 -9.70 6.41
CA SER A 170 15.33 -8.84 6.37
C SER A 170 15.47 -8.12 5.02
N GLY A 171 15.20 -8.81 3.92
CA GLY A 171 15.19 -8.22 2.58
C GLY A 171 14.09 -7.18 2.41
N LEU A 172 12.87 -7.48 2.87
CA LEU A 172 11.77 -6.51 2.87
C LEU A 172 12.11 -5.28 3.71
N ARG A 173 12.63 -5.46 4.93
CA ARG A 173 13.07 -4.36 5.80
C ARG A 173 14.08 -3.47 5.08
N SER A 174 15.06 -4.06 4.42
CA SER A 174 16.07 -3.32 3.66
C SER A 174 15.42 -2.46 2.57
N LEU A 175 14.48 -3.01 1.80
CA LEU A 175 13.73 -2.24 0.79
C LEU A 175 12.96 -1.07 1.40
N ILE A 176 12.26 -1.31 2.51
CA ILE A 176 11.48 -0.27 3.21
C ILE A 176 12.38 0.89 3.66
N LEU A 177 13.59 0.59 4.12
CA LEU A 177 14.59 1.55 4.56
C LEU A 177 15.41 2.14 3.39
N GLY A 178 15.16 1.71 2.15
CA GLY A 178 15.89 2.18 0.97
C GLY A 178 17.35 1.73 0.99
N GLU A 179 17.59 0.56 1.58
CA GLU A 179 18.87 -0.11 1.66
C GLU A 179 18.93 -1.18 0.58
N ARG A 180 20.14 -1.45 0.09
CA ARG A 180 20.37 -2.53 -0.85
C ARG A 180 20.01 -3.86 -0.18
N VAL A 181 19.19 -4.66 -0.86
CA VAL A 181 18.87 -6.03 -0.43
C VAL A 181 20.09 -6.93 -0.65
N ALA A 182 20.44 -7.75 0.33
CA ALA A 182 21.50 -8.73 0.20
C ALA A 182 21.07 -9.89 -0.71
N ASP A 183 22.00 -10.50 -1.44
CA ASP A 183 21.69 -11.62 -2.35
C ASP A 183 21.10 -12.84 -1.61
N ALA A 184 21.41 -13.02 -0.32
CA ALA A 184 20.83 -14.05 0.52
C ALA A 184 19.38 -13.76 0.96
N ASP A 185 18.94 -12.50 0.86
CA ASP A 185 17.63 -12.03 1.31
C ASP A 185 16.60 -11.93 0.17
N VAL A 186 16.97 -12.28 -1.06
CA VAL A 186 16.08 -12.29 -2.21
C VAL A 186 16.39 -13.43 -3.16
N VAL A 187 15.36 -14.17 -3.56
CA VAL A 187 15.42 -15.14 -4.65
C VAL A 187 14.61 -14.61 -5.81
N VAL A 188 15.25 -14.50 -6.98
CA VAL A 188 14.65 -14.01 -8.23
C VAL A 188 14.48 -15.16 -9.22
N THR A 189 13.29 -15.30 -9.79
CA THR A 189 13.01 -16.19 -10.93
C THR A 189 12.35 -15.41 -12.07
N GLY A 190 12.49 -15.88 -13.32
CA GLY A 190 11.98 -15.18 -14.51
C GLY A 190 12.96 -14.15 -15.08
N ASP A 191 12.47 -13.00 -15.54
CA ASP A 191 13.30 -11.93 -16.11
C ASP A 191 14.13 -11.21 -15.04
N ALA A 192 15.36 -11.70 -14.84
CA ALA A 192 16.30 -11.13 -13.89
C ALA A 192 16.65 -9.66 -14.17
N ARG A 193 16.65 -9.20 -15.44
CA ARG A 193 17.03 -7.81 -15.75
C ARG A 193 15.97 -6.84 -15.24
N LYS A 194 14.69 -7.16 -15.47
CA LYS A 194 13.55 -6.38 -14.94
C LYS A 194 13.52 -6.42 -13.41
N ALA A 195 13.74 -7.59 -12.81
CA ALA A 195 13.72 -7.75 -11.36
C ALA A 195 14.81 -6.92 -10.65
N HIS A 196 16.04 -6.96 -11.15
CA HIS A 196 17.13 -6.13 -10.60
C HIS A 196 16.85 -4.64 -10.84
N ALA A 197 16.27 -4.27 -11.97
CA ALA A 197 15.86 -2.89 -12.22
C ALA A 197 14.81 -2.37 -11.24
N LEU A 198 13.85 -3.23 -10.86
CA LEU A 198 12.87 -2.93 -9.83
C LEU A 198 13.55 -2.77 -8.46
N LEU A 199 14.36 -3.74 -8.03
CA LEU A 199 15.08 -3.69 -6.76
C LEU A 199 15.94 -2.44 -6.64
N ASP A 200 16.76 -2.13 -7.64
CA ASP A 200 17.55 -0.90 -7.68
C ASP A 200 16.68 0.36 -7.55
N GLY A 201 15.54 0.40 -8.27
CA GLY A 201 14.61 1.54 -8.23
C GLY A 201 13.96 1.73 -6.86
N LEU A 202 13.79 0.66 -6.09
CA LEU A 202 13.25 0.69 -4.73
C LEU A 202 14.30 1.08 -3.67
N THR A 203 15.59 1.08 -4.01
CA THR A 203 16.70 1.51 -3.11
C THR A 203 16.99 3.02 -3.13
N GLY A 204 16.23 3.82 -3.90
CA GLY A 204 16.26 5.29 -3.85
C GLY A 204 15.68 5.83 -2.53
N PRO A 205 15.72 7.15 -2.25
CA PRO A 205 15.30 7.71 -0.95
C PRO A 205 13.83 7.33 -0.71
N PRO A 206 13.58 6.32 0.15
CA PRO A 206 12.25 5.77 0.26
C PRO A 206 11.39 6.79 0.98
N LEU A 207 10.08 6.55 0.96
CA LEU A 207 9.15 7.23 1.85
C LEU A 207 9.72 7.37 3.27
N LEU A 208 10.39 6.32 3.75
CA LEU A 208 10.92 6.17 5.09
C LEU A 208 12.41 6.52 5.24
N ALA A 209 13.01 7.31 4.34
CA ALA A 209 14.45 7.61 4.37
C ALA A 209 14.92 8.18 5.73
N GLY A 210 14.07 8.99 6.37
CA GLY A 210 14.32 9.59 7.69
C GLY A 210 14.31 8.61 8.87
N LEU A 211 13.92 7.34 8.67
CA LEU A 211 14.03 6.31 9.71
C LEU A 211 15.47 5.81 9.90
N ARG A 212 16.37 6.05 8.94
CA ARG A 212 17.79 5.65 9.04
C ARG A 212 18.47 6.25 10.27
N ASP A 213 18.20 7.53 10.53
CA ASP A 213 18.79 8.27 11.66
C ASP A 213 18.26 7.78 13.02
N GLN A 214 17.06 7.18 13.08
CA GLN A 214 16.48 6.65 14.31
C GLN A 214 16.99 5.23 14.64
N LEU A 215 17.35 4.44 13.62
CA LEU A 215 17.84 3.06 13.79
C LEU A 215 19.36 2.96 13.91
N GLY A 216 20.11 4.00 13.52
CA GLY A 216 21.57 4.09 13.70
C GLY A 216 22.02 4.65 15.06
N ALA A 217 21.09 4.92 15.98
CA ALA A 217 21.34 5.48 17.31
C ALA A 217 21.28 4.44 18.46
N GLY A 218 21.41 3.15 18.14
CA GLY A 218 21.44 2.04 19.10
C GLY A 218 22.79 1.35 19.14
#